data_AF-A0A0C9UKW0-F1
#
_entry.id   AF-A0A0C9UKW0-F1
#
_cell.length_a   1.000
_cell.length_b   1.000
_cell.length_c   1.000
_cell.angle_alpha   90.00
_cell.angle_beta   90.00
_cell.angle_gamma   90.00
#
_symmetry.space_group_name_H-M   'P 1'
#
loop_
_entity.id
_entity.type
_entity.pdbx_description
1 polymer ?
#
loop_
_entity_poly.entity_id
_entity_poly.type
_entity_poly.pdbx_seq_one_letter_code
_entity_poly.pdbx_strand_id
1 'polypeptide(L)'
;MVTLTEQLFDCYTTRHAEKPADVSAALNSIQAEHSASFDFSKAVKAGDKLPDFKLRDTFGKDVTRNELLAKGNIILSFYRGGWCPFCNLELRALEKLLGEFAAKGTTLVAVSPELPDQAIVTSQKNEITFPILSDVGNGLARQLNIVFKQPERMKDIWSSMDWQARYGDESL
;
A
#
# COMPACT_ATOMS: atom_id res chain seq x y z
N MET A 1 18.96 -16.13 -7.46
CA MET A 1 17.65 -15.79 -6.87
C MET A 1 17.19 -14.52 -7.56
N VAL A 2 15.96 -14.46 -8.08
CA VAL A 2 15.46 -13.25 -8.77
C VAL A 2 15.20 -12.16 -7.74
N THR A 3 15.72 -10.96 -7.98
CA THR A 3 15.59 -9.78 -7.11
C THR A 3 14.19 -9.17 -7.23
N LEU A 4 13.77 -8.39 -6.22
CA LEU A 4 12.51 -7.64 -6.30
C LEU A 4 12.52 -6.66 -7.49
N THR A 5 13.65 -6.01 -7.75
CA THR A 5 13.80 -5.09 -8.90
C THR A 5 13.52 -5.78 -10.23
N GLU A 6 14.07 -6.97 -10.45
CA GLU A 6 13.80 -7.77 -11.65
C GLU A 6 12.31 -8.17 -11.72
N GLN A 7 11.71 -8.63 -10.62
CA GLN A 7 10.30 -9.00 -10.60
C GLN A 7 9.36 -7.82 -10.89
N LEU A 8 9.67 -6.64 -10.35
CA LEU A 8 8.90 -5.42 -10.60
C LEU A 8 9.02 -4.99 -12.06
N PHE A 9 10.23 -5.07 -12.63
CA PHE A 9 10.48 -4.78 -14.04
C PHE A 9 9.72 -5.73 -14.97
N ASP A 10 9.74 -7.03 -14.69
CA ASP A 10 9.01 -8.04 -15.48
C ASP A 10 7.50 -7.84 -15.37
N CYS A 11 6.99 -7.57 -14.16
CA CYS A 11 5.58 -7.25 -13.93
C CYS A 11 5.16 -5.99 -14.70
N TYR A 12 5.99 -4.94 -14.67
CA TYR A 12 5.75 -3.70 -15.39
C TYR A 12 5.71 -3.95 -16.90
N THR A 13 6.74 -4.56 -17.46
CA THR A 13 6.87 -4.78 -18.91
C THR A 13 5.76 -5.68 -19.46
N THR A 14 5.46 -6.80 -18.79
CA THR A 14 4.38 -7.71 -19.18
C THR A 14 3.03 -6.98 -19.20
N ARG A 15 2.69 -6.28 -18.12
CA ARG A 15 1.41 -5.58 -18.01
C ARG A 15 1.29 -4.37 -18.93
N HIS A 16 2.40 -3.73 -19.28
CA HIS A 16 2.41 -2.67 -20.29
C HIS A 16 2.26 -3.22 -21.70
N ALA A 17 2.88 -4.37 -22.02
CA ALA A 17 2.75 -5.00 -23.33
C ALA A 17 1.32 -5.51 -23.60
N GLU A 18 0.61 -5.97 -22.57
CA GLU A 18 -0.77 -6.43 -22.68
C GLU A 18 -1.81 -5.30 -22.78
N LYS A 19 -1.44 -4.06 -22.44
CA LYS A 19 -2.38 -2.93 -22.42
C LYS A 19 -2.50 -2.28 -23.79
N PRO A 20 -3.74 -1.99 -24.25
CA PRO A 20 -3.95 -1.13 -25.41
C PRO A 20 -3.19 0.19 -25.31
N ALA A 21 -2.68 0.68 -26.45
CA ALA A 21 -1.79 1.85 -26.50
C ALA A 21 -2.46 3.13 -25.97
N ASP A 22 -3.76 3.28 -26.20
CA ASP A 22 -4.59 4.37 -25.69
C ASP A 22 -4.71 4.34 -24.15
N VAL A 23 -4.90 3.16 -23.56
CA VAL A 23 -4.92 2.97 -22.10
C VAL A 23 -3.56 3.29 -21.49
N SER A 24 -2.48 2.85 -22.12
CA SER A 24 -1.11 3.14 -21.68
C SER A 24 -0.80 4.63 -21.76
N ALA A 25 -1.19 5.31 -22.85
CA ALA A 25 -1.03 6.75 -23.00
C ALA A 25 -1.84 7.53 -21.95
N ALA A 26 -3.09 7.12 -21.68
CA ALA A 26 -3.91 7.71 -20.65
C ALA A 26 -3.25 7.60 -19.27
N LEU A 27 -2.80 6.40 -18.87
CA LEU A 27 -2.10 6.17 -17.60
C LEU A 27 -0.83 7.02 -17.46
N ASN A 28 -0.02 7.11 -18.51
CA ASN A 28 1.18 7.93 -18.50
C ASN A 28 0.87 9.42 -18.31
N SER A 29 -0.19 9.92 -18.99
CA SER A 29 -0.61 11.32 -18.81
C SER A 29 -1.15 11.59 -17.40
N ILE A 30 -1.89 10.64 -16.81
CA ILE A 30 -2.39 10.73 -15.43
C ILE A 30 -1.24 10.82 -14.45
N GLN A 31 -0.25 9.96 -14.62
CA GLN A 31 0.94 9.96 -13.78
C GLN A 31 1.72 11.28 -13.89
N ALA A 32 1.88 11.81 -15.11
CA ALA A 32 2.55 13.08 -15.35
C ALA A 32 1.80 14.25 -14.68
N GLU A 33 0.47 14.31 -14.84
CA GLU A 33 -0.37 15.34 -14.21
C GLU A 33 -0.31 15.27 -12.68
N HIS A 34 -0.38 14.08 -12.09
CA HIS A 34 -0.23 13.90 -10.64
C HIS A 34 1.13 14.35 -10.16
N SER A 35 2.20 13.95 -10.86
CA SER A 35 3.56 14.33 -10.48
C SER A 35 3.76 15.85 -10.55
N ALA A 36 3.09 16.52 -11.49
CA ALA A 36 3.14 17.98 -11.63
C ALA A 36 2.28 18.74 -10.62
N SER A 37 1.18 18.14 -10.13
CA SER A 37 0.21 18.80 -9.25
C SER A 37 0.34 18.42 -7.78
N PHE A 38 1.00 17.30 -7.47
CA PHE A 38 1.18 16.84 -6.11
C PHE A 38 2.27 17.63 -5.39
N ASP A 39 1.91 18.24 -4.27
CA ASP A 39 2.83 19.01 -3.44
C ASP A 39 3.63 18.07 -2.52
N PHE A 40 4.74 17.54 -3.05
CA PHE A 40 5.65 16.66 -2.31
C PHE A 40 6.24 17.32 -1.05
N SER A 41 6.25 18.65 -0.94
CA SER A 41 6.79 19.34 0.25
C SER A 41 5.92 19.14 1.50
N LYS A 42 4.64 18.81 1.30
CA LYS A 42 3.67 18.52 2.35
C LYS A 42 3.63 17.05 2.77
N ALA A 43 4.19 16.15 1.96
CA ALA A 43 4.34 14.75 2.34
C ALA A 43 5.28 14.62 3.54
N VAL A 44 5.06 13.59 4.35
CA VAL A 44 5.95 13.25 5.47
C VAL A 44 7.40 13.14 4.99
N LYS A 45 8.33 13.75 5.73
CA LYS A 45 9.77 13.72 5.45
C LYS A 45 10.56 13.22 6.66
N ALA A 46 11.82 12.87 6.42
CA ALA A 46 12.74 12.49 7.48
C ALA A 46 12.84 13.61 8.54
N GLY A 47 12.73 13.23 9.81
CA GLY A 47 12.69 14.15 10.94
C GLY A 47 11.29 14.56 11.38
N ASP A 48 10.26 14.35 10.55
CA ASP A 48 8.88 14.59 10.97
C ASP A 48 8.43 13.57 12.02
N LYS A 49 7.54 14.00 12.92
CA LYS A 49 6.95 13.11 13.93
C LYS A 49 5.84 12.27 13.28
N LEU A 50 5.92 10.96 13.47
CA LEU A 50 4.85 10.05 13.08
C LEU A 50 3.55 10.38 13.84
N PRO A 51 2.42 10.68 13.15
CA PRO A 51 1.14 10.98 13.78
C PRO A 51 0.60 9.80 14.59
N ASP A 52 -0.16 10.08 15.65
CA ASP A 52 -0.86 9.03 16.39
C ASP A 52 -1.89 8.32 15.51
N PHE A 53 -1.98 7.01 15.67
CA PHE A 53 -2.99 6.20 15.03
C PHE A 53 -3.42 5.04 15.90
N LYS A 54 -4.63 4.55 15.61
CA LYS A 54 -5.22 3.35 16.13
C LYS A 54 -5.93 2.67 14.96
N LEU A 55 -5.37 1.58 14.47
CA LEU A 55 -5.88 0.83 13.32
C LEU A 55 -6.22 -0.59 13.73
N ARG A 56 -7.01 -1.27 12.90
CA ARG A 56 -7.49 -2.62 13.16
C ARG A 56 -6.64 -3.64 12.39
N ASP A 57 -6.17 -4.69 13.05
CA ASP A 57 -5.50 -5.80 12.38
C ASP A 57 -6.49 -6.83 11.79
N THR A 58 -5.96 -7.81 11.06
CA THR A 58 -6.71 -8.92 10.47
C THR A 58 -7.40 -9.85 11.47
N PHE A 59 -7.08 -9.76 12.76
CA PHE A 59 -7.72 -10.54 13.84
C PHE A 59 -8.79 -9.75 14.59
N GLY A 60 -9.08 -8.52 14.15
CA GLY A 60 -10.06 -7.70 14.81
C GLY A 60 -9.50 -6.96 16.04
N LYS A 61 -8.18 -6.94 16.26
CA LYS A 61 -7.54 -6.25 17.37
C LYS A 61 -7.11 -4.83 16.98
N ASP A 62 -7.32 -3.89 17.90
CA ASP A 62 -6.77 -2.54 17.77
C ASP A 62 -5.26 -2.54 18.01
N VAL A 63 -4.53 -1.87 17.12
CA VAL A 63 -3.08 -1.66 17.18
C VAL A 63 -2.81 -0.15 17.13
N THR A 64 -2.07 0.33 18.11
CA THR A 64 -1.73 1.75 18.24
C THR A 64 -0.26 2.02 17.91
N ARG A 65 0.03 3.26 17.52
CA ARG A 65 1.42 3.73 17.32
C ARG A 65 2.30 3.47 18.53
N ASN A 66 1.81 3.80 19.74
CA ASN A 66 2.61 3.71 20.96
C ASN A 66 2.90 2.26 21.33
N GLU A 67 1.98 1.32 21.11
CA GLU A 67 2.23 -0.11 21.31
C GLU A 67 3.30 -0.66 20.36
N LEU A 68 3.36 -0.17 19.12
CA LEU A 68 4.40 -0.56 18.16
C LEU A 68 5.76 0.04 18.54
N LEU A 69 5.80 1.34 18.86
CA LEU A 69 7.05 2.02 19.28
C LEU A 69 7.61 1.49 20.60
N ALA A 70 6.76 0.98 21.49
CA ALA A 70 7.21 0.32 22.73
C ALA A 70 8.01 -0.97 22.47
N LYS A 71 7.89 -1.57 21.28
CA LYS A 71 8.66 -2.77 20.86
C LYS A 71 9.98 -2.43 20.16
N GLY A 72 10.24 -1.16 19.86
CA GLY A 72 11.42 -0.69 19.16
C GLY A 72 11.08 0.12 17.92
N ASN A 73 11.92 -0.02 16.88
CA ASN A 73 11.73 0.68 15.62
C ASN A 73 10.52 0.11 14.87
N ILE A 74 9.91 0.91 14.01
CA ILE A 74 8.78 0.46 13.19
C ILE A 74 9.06 0.74 11.71
N ILE A 75 8.63 -0.19 10.85
CA ILE A 75 8.50 0.03 9.41
C ILE A 75 7.01 -0.03 9.09
N LEU A 76 6.48 1.03 8.51
CA LEU A 76 5.12 1.07 7.96
C LEU A 76 5.21 1.00 6.44
N SER A 77 4.81 -0.12 5.84
CA SER A 77 4.69 -0.27 4.38
C SER A 77 3.25 0.00 3.95
N PHE A 78 3.03 1.12 3.27
CA PHE A 78 1.72 1.47 2.74
C PHE A 78 1.53 0.83 1.37
N TYR A 79 0.42 0.14 1.18
CA TYR A 79 0.10 -0.51 -0.09
C TYR A 79 -1.36 -0.28 -0.46
N ARG A 80 -1.68 -0.45 -1.75
CA ARG A 80 -3.03 -0.14 -2.27
C ARG A 80 -4.04 -1.23 -1.89
N GLY A 81 -3.67 -2.49 -2.06
CA GLY A 81 -4.51 -3.65 -1.79
C GLY A 81 -3.98 -4.90 -2.48
N GLY A 82 -4.47 -6.08 -2.10
CA GLY A 82 -4.04 -7.38 -2.64
C GLY A 82 -4.42 -7.61 -4.11
N TRP A 83 -5.23 -6.72 -4.67
CA TRP A 83 -5.51 -6.64 -6.10
C TRP A 83 -4.35 -6.03 -6.91
N CYS A 84 -3.45 -5.26 -6.26
CA CYS A 84 -2.31 -4.65 -6.93
C CYS A 84 -1.16 -5.66 -7.04
N PRO A 85 -0.72 -6.03 -8.27
CA PRO A 85 0.32 -7.04 -8.44
C PRO A 85 1.69 -6.56 -7.94
N PHE A 86 1.98 -5.26 -8.04
CA PHE A 86 3.23 -4.68 -7.54
C PHE A 86 3.28 -4.73 -6.01
N CYS A 87 2.18 -4.41 -5.33
CA CYS A 87 2.09 -4.53 -3.87
C CYS A 87 2.30 -5.97 -3.41
N ASN A 88 1.72 -6.96 -4.11
CA ASN A 88 1.93 -8.36 -3.79
C ASN A 88 3.39 -8.83 -3.95
N LEU A 89 4.14 -8.23 -4.87
CA LEU A 89 5.58 -8.49 -5.01
C LEU A 89 6.36 -7.88 -3.84
N GLU A 90 6.07 -6.63 -3.51
CA GLU A 90 6.67 -5.92 -2.37
C GLU A 90 6.43 -6.66 -1.04
N LEU A 91 5.17 -7.03 -0.74
CA LEU A 91 4.81 -7.73 0.49
C LEU A 91 5.58 -9.04 0.65
N ARG A 92 5.70 -9.84 -0.42
CA ARG A 92 6.48 -11.09 -0.40
C ARG A 92 7.98 -10.86 -0.25
N ALA A 93 8.51 -9.73 -0.75
CA ALA A 93 9.90 -9.38 -0.54
C ALA A 93 10.16 -8.93 0.89
N LEU A 94 9.24 -8.16 1.48
CA LEU A 94 9.30 -7.74 2.88
C LEU A 94 9.19 -8.93 3.84
N GLU A 95 8.34 -9.91 3.54
CA GLU A 95 8.20 -11.15 4.32
C GLU A 95 9.55 -11.89 4.42
N LYS A 96 10.30 -11.99 3.32
CA LYS A 96 11.62 -12.63 3.30
C LYS A 96 12.65 -11.91 4.19
N LEU A 97 12.48 -10.62 4.43
CA LEU A 97 13.37 -9.78 5.24
C LEU A 97 12.92 -9.68 6.71
N LEU A 98 11.80 -10.30 7.09
CA LEU A 98 11.20 -10.17 8.41
C LEU A 98 12.19 -10.52 9.54
N GLY A 99 12.98 -11.58 9.36
CA GLY A 99 14.01 -11.99 10.32
C GLY A 99 15.13 -10.95 10.50
N GLU A 100 15.53 -10.28 9.42
CA GLU A 100 16.56 -9.23 9.46
C GLU A 100 16.06 -7.97 10.18
N PHE A 101 14.80 -7.60 9.96
CA PHE A 101 14.16 -6.50 10.69
C PHE A 101 14.03 -6.82 12.18
N ALA A 102 13.57 -8.03 12.51
CA ALA A 102 13.46 -8.48 13.89
C ALA A 102 14.82 -8.49 14.63
N ALA A 103 15.89 -8.94 13.96
CA ALA A 103 17.24 -8.92 14.51
C ALA A 103 17.76 -7.51 14.83
N LYS A 104 17.16 -6.47 14.22
CA LYS A 104 17.45 -5.05 14.48
C LYS A 104 16.43 -4.38 15.42
N GLY A 105 15.61 -5.17 16.12
CA GLY A 105 14.57 -4.64 17.01
C GLY A 105 13.53 -3.80 16.26
N THR A 106 13.23 -4.17 15.01
CA THR A 106 12.31 -3.44 14.13
C THR A 106 11.08 -4.27 13.83
N THR A 107 9.90 -3.70 14.10
CA THR A 107 8.61 -4.31 13.76
C THR A 107 8.16 -3.82 12.39
N LEU A 108 7.95 -4.74 11.46
CA LEU A 108 7.32 -4.44 10.17
C LEU A 108 5.80 -4.56 10.27
N VAL A 109 5.09 -3.61 9.68
CA VAL A 109 3.63 -3.58 9.57
C VAL A 109 3.24 -3.08 8.18
N ALA A 110 2.31 -3.76 7.51
CA ALA A 110 1.70 -3.23 6.29
C ALA A 110 0.39 -2.51 6.60
N VAL A 111 0.08 -1.47 5.83
CA VAL A 111 -1.10 -0.61 6.00
C VAL A 111 -1.77 -0.40 4.64
N SER A 112 -3.09 -0.60 4.57
CA SER A 112 -3.88 -0.29 3.37
C SER A 112 -5.31 0.12 3.75
N PRO A 113 -6.08 0.72 2.84
CA PRO A 113 -7.50 0.96 3.04
C PRO A 113 -8.35 -0.31 2.96
N GLU A 114 -7.77 -1.50 2.74
CA GLU A 114 -8.52 -2.75 2.69
C GLU A 114 -9.32 -2.98 3.98
N LEU A 115 -10.58 -3.36 3.82
CA LEU A 115 -11.38 -3.90 4.92
C LEU A 115 -10.67 -5.13 5.51
N PRO A 116 -10.83 -5.42 6.81
CA PRO A 116 -10.13 -6.53 7.46
C PRO A 116 -10.27 -7.87 6.74
N ASP A 117 -11.46 -8.20 6.22
CA ASP A 117 -11.70 -9.43 5.46
C ASP A 117 -10.87 -9.51 4.18
N GLN A 118 -10.67 -8.39 3.49
CA GLN A 118 -9.83 -8.33 2.29
C GLN A 118 -8.35 -8.38 2.64
N ALA A 119 -7.94 -7.74 3.75
CA ALA A 119 -6.60 -7.85 4.27
C ALA A 119 -6.24 -9.30 4.66
N ILE A 120 -7.20 -10.08 5.20
CA ILE A 120 -7.02 -11.54 5.43
C ILE A 120 -6.76 -12.26 4.11
N VAL A 121 -7.59 -12.02 3.08
CA VAL A 121 -7.40 -12.63 1.76
C VAL A 121 -6.02 -12.27 1.18
N THR A 122 -5.61 -11.01 1.28
CA THR A 122 -4.29 -10.53 0.87
C THR A 122 -3.17 -11.26 1.62
N SER A 123 -3.30 -11.40 2.94
CA SER A 123 -2.32 -12.09 3.80
C SER A 123 -2.17 -13.55 3.40
N GLN A 124 -3.28 -14.28 3.25
CA GLN A 124 -3.29 -15.70 2.90
C GLN A 124 -2.72 -15.94 1.50
N LYS A 125 -3.15 -15.16 0.51
CA LYS A 125 -2.70 -15.27 -0.88
C LYS A 125 -1.19 -15.06 -1.03
N ASN A 126 -0.60 -14.21 -0.20
CA ASN A 126 0.81 -13.83 -0.27
C ASN A 126 1.67 -14.45 0.84
N GLU A 127 1.10 -15.35 1.66
CA GLU A 127 1.79 -16.02 2.77
C GLU A 127 2.45 -15.04 3.76
N ILE A 128 1.77 -13.93 4.04
CA ILE A 128 2.27 -12.87 4.92
C ILE A 128 2.03 -13.24 6.38
N THR A 129 3.08 -13.12 7.20
CA THR A 129 3.02 -13.43 8.64
C THR A 129 3.16 -12.20 9.53
N PHE A 130 3.69 -11.09 9.00
CA PHE A 130 3.71 -9.81 9.73
C PHE A 130 2.31 -9.14 9.74
N PRO A 131 2.03 -8.26 10.72
CA PRO A 131 0.72 -7.62 10.83
C PRO A 131 0.34 -6.76 9.61
N ILE A 132 -0.91 -6.91 9.17
CA ILE A 132 -1.56 -6.02 8.20
C ILE A 132 -2.65 -5.23 8.95
N LEU A 133 -2.62 -3.90 8.82
CA LEU A 133 -3.57 -2.98 9.44
C LEU A 133 -4.47 -2.32 8.39
N SER A 134 -5.76 -2.28 8.68
CA SER A 134 -6.78 -1.61 7.88
C SER A 134 -6.90 -0.13 8.26
N ASP A 135 -6.43 0.75 7.39
CA ASP A 135 -6.60 2.22 7.40
C ASP A 135 -7.82 2.62 6.56
N VAL A 136 -9.00 2.13 6.95
CA VAL A 136 -10.27 2.41 6.25
C VAL A 136 -10.48 3.92 6.12
N GLY A 137 -10.73 4.40 4.91
CA GLY A 137 -10.83 5.84 4.60
C GLY A 137 -9.48 6.56 4.40
N ASN A 138 -8.35 5.84 4.45
CA ASN A 138 -6.99 6.36 4.37
C ASN A 138 -6.69 7.43 5.45
N GLY A 139 -7.18 7.26 6.67
CA GLY A 139 -7.06 8.26 7.74
C GLY A 139 -5.61 8.55 8.13
N LEU A 140 -4.79 7.51 8.32
CA LEU A 140 -3.35 7.65 8.60
C LEU A 140 -2.60 8.11 7.36
N ALA A 141 -2.89 7.53 6.19
CA ALA A 141 -2.22 7.90 4.95
C ALA A 141 -2.47 9.39 4.56
N ARG A 142 -3.65 9.94 4.87
CA ARG A 142 -3.95 11.37 4.70
C ARG A 142 -3.17 12.25 5.68
N GLN A 143 -2.99 11.82 6.93
CA GLN A 143 -2.16 12.55 7.91
C GLN A 143 -0.69 12.61 7.49
N LEU A 144 -0.21 11.60 6.77
CA LEU A 144 1.14 11.57 6.18
C LEU A 144 1.23 12.29 4.84
N ASN A 145 0.10 12.76 4.31
CA ASN A 145 -0.04 13.37 3.00
C ASN A 145 0.63 12.52 1.88
N ILE A 146 0.28 11.24 1.83
CA ILE A 146 0.71 10.27 0.80
C ILE A 146 -0.45 9.78 -0.07
N VAL A 147 -1.62 10.41 0.05
CA VAL A 147 -2.83 10.11 -0.73
C VAL A 147 -3.01 11.18 -1.79
N PHE A 148 -3.29 10.76 -3.02
CA PHE A 148 -3.62 11.66 -4.13
C PHE A 148 -4.93 11.22 -4.75
N LYS A 149 -5.77 12.18 -5.14
CA LYS A 149 -7.06 11.89 -5.78
C LYS A 149 -6.79 11.36 -7.19
N GLN A 150 -7.31 10.19 -7.52
CA GLN A 150 -7.32 9.70 -8.90
C GLN A 150 -8.20 10.61 -9.79
N PRO A 151 -7.79 10.92 -11.03
CA PRO A 151 -8.61 11.74 -11.91
C PRO A 151 -9.83 10.93 -12.35
N GLU A 152 -10.92 11.60 -12.70
CA GLU A 152 -12.19 10.94 -13.03
C GLU A 152 -12.05 9.89 -14.15
N ARG A 153 -11.16 10.13 -15.12
CA ARG A 153 -10.83 9.18 -16.20
C ARG A 153 -10.22 7.85 -15.74
N MET A 154 -9.74 7.74 -14.49
CA MET A 154 -9.35 6.44 -13.93
C MET A 154 -10.55 5.54 -13.62
N LYS A 155 -11.75 6.10 -13.45
CA LYS A 155 -12.95 5.32 -13.13
C LYS A 155 -13.24 4.26 -14.19
N ASP A 156 -13.03 4.57 -15.46
CA ASP A 156 -13.25 3.63 -16.56
C ASP A 156 -12.26 2.45 -16.48
N ILE A 157 -11.00 2.72 -16.12
CA ILE A 157 -9.96 1.70 -15.95
C ILE A 157 -10.28 0.77 -14.76
N TRP A 158 -10.94 1.31 -13.75
CA TRP A 158 -11.32 0.59 -12.52
C TRP A 158 -12.78 0.13 -12.50
N SER A 159 -13.49 0.22 -13.62
CA SER A 159 -14.94 -0.02 -13.69
C SER A 159 -15.37 -1.44 -13.30
N SER A 160 -14.47 -2.42 -13.41
CA SER A 160 -14.70 -3.80 -12.99
C SER A 160 -14.42 -4.09 -11.51
N MET A 161 -13.94 -3.10 -10.76
CA MET A 161 -13.57 -3.25 -9.36
C MET A 161 -14.70 -2.80 -8.43
N ASP A 162 -15.06 -3.66 -7.48
CA ASP A 162 -15.97 -3.32 -6.40
C ASP A 162 -15.18 -2.66 -5.24
N TRP A 163 -15.10 -1.34 -5.24
CA TRP A 163 -14.39 -0.57 -4.21
C TRP A 163 -15.12 -0.61 -2.87
N GLN A 164 -16.45 -0.69 -2.87
CA GLN A 164 -17.24 -0.79 -1.65
C GLN A 164 -16.95 -2.10 -0.91
N ALA A 165 -16.89 -3.23 -1.62
CA ALA A 165 -16.52 -4.51 -1.02
C ALA A 165 -15.05 -4.55 -0.58
N ARG A 166 -14.19 -3.70 -1.17
CA ARG A 166 -12.75 -3.70 -0.91
C ARG A 166 -12.34 -2.80 0.24
N TYR A 167 -12.80 -1.55 0.21
CA TYR A 167 -12.38 -0.48 1.10
C TYR A 167 -13.53 0.03 1.98
N GLY A 168 -14.77 -0.34 1.68
CA GLY A 168 -15.95 0.22 2.35
C GLY A 168 -16.32 1.63 1.86
N ASP A 169 -15.57 2.16 0.89
CA ASP A 169 -15.75 3.47 0.26
C ASP A 169 -15.00 3.57 -1.09
N GLU A 170 -14.90 4.78 -1.65
CA GLU A 170 -14.12 5.09 -2.86
C GLU A 170 -12.71 5.64 -2.54
N SER A 171 -12.09 5.24 -1.42
CA SER A 171 -10.76 5.72 -1.00
C SER A 171 -9.60 5.14 -1.83
N LEU A 172 -9.62 5.47 -3.12
CA LEU A 172 -8.62 5.19 -4.16
C LEU A 172 -7.49 6.23 -4.26
#